data_AF-A0A3N6N5F4-F1
#
_entry.id   AF-A0A3N6N5F4-F1
#
_cell.length_a   1.000
_cell.length_b   1.000
_cell.length_c   1.000
_cell.angle_alpha   90.00
_cell.angle_beta   90.00
_cell.angle_gamma   90.00
#
_symmetry.space_group_name_H-M   'P 1'
#
loop_
_entity.id
_entity.type
_entity.pdbx_description
1 polymer ?
#
loop_
_entity_poly.entity_id
_entity_poly.type
_entity_poly.pdbx_seq_one_letter_code
_entity_poly.pdbx_strand_id
1 'polypeptide(L)'
;MKSDNLIIVRAGKDSLHTKWLENTDGEPVDFDVLVAAHHKDAMKNDSGHVKYIFIPGTKVHGWDIVLSEHHDFISTYQRIALIDDDIDSDAGTLNRCFAFGRDHGLSIWQPSLTHDSYATYGACLQNERFLLRHVNHVEMMCPFFEASVLREISPLFSLGFESGIDLVWCSIARDLGGRCAIIDACTVTHTKPVGGQKQLNGFIGKNYEDDIFEILRLFDMKWPSWVAETAIDRADNTIHTGISLRLSPTRLLLTFHLAPKGTRLLRLKALLDHIRHQLFRQPYYGKSTLEKISRVGKRPPKAISTLTHTAHTI
;
A
#
# COMPACT_ATOMS: atom_id res chain seq x y z
N MET A 1 -14.77 -22.50 6.98
CA MET A 1 -14.28 -21.71 8.14
C MET A 1 -14.05 -20.29 7.66
N LYS A 2 -14.26 -19.30 8.52
CA LYS A 2 -13.94 -17.90 8.22
C LYS A 2 -12.41 -17.75 8.20
N SER A 3 -11.87 -17.01 7.23
CA SER A 3 -10.43 -16.75 7.16
C SER A 3 -10.02 -15.69 8.19
N ASP A 4 -8.76 -15.76 8.64
CA ASP A 4 -8.13 -14.72 9.47
C ASP A 4 -7.66 -13.52 8.65
N ASN A 5 -7.73 -13.59 7.31
CA ASN A 5 -7.21 -12.58 6.39
C ASN A 5 -8.35 -11.88 5.64
N LEU A 6 -8.25 -10.55 5.52
CA LEU A 6 -9.19 -9.70 4.78
C LEU A 6 -8.48 -8.85 3.75
N ILE A 7 -9.00 -8.80 2.53
CA ILE A 7 -8.62 -7.81 1.52
C ILE A 7 -9.73 -6.77 1.40
N ILE A 8 -9.39 -5.50 1.45
CA ILE A 8 -10.30 -4.38 1.22
C ILE A 8 -9.87 -3.67 -0.06
N VAL A 9 -10.80 -3.53 -1.01
CA VAL A 9 -10.55 -2.85 -2.28
C VAL A 9 -11.53 -1.70 -2.49
N ARG A 10 -11.02 -0.56 -2.98
CA ARG A 10 -11.83 0.56 -3.45
C ARG A 10 -12.19 0.36 -4.92
N ALA A 11 -13.16 -0.50 -5.22
CA ALA A 11 -13.44 -0.92 -6.59
C ALA A 11 -14.18 0.12 -7.43
N GLY A 12 -13.60 0.44 -8.60
CA GLY A 12 -14.28 1.12 -9.70
C GLY A 12 -14.82 0.14 -10.74
N LYS A 13 -15.39 0.68 -11.82
CA LYS A 13 -16.02 -0.12 -12.90
C LYS A 13 -15.09 -1.17 -13.53
N ASP A 14 -13.79 -0.87 -13.61
CA ASP A 14 -12.77 -1.70 -14.27
C ASP A 14 -11.88 -2.42 -13.24
N SER A 15 -12.40 -2.67 -12.04
CA SER A 15 -11.63 -3.29 -10.96
C SER A 15 -11.24 -4.73 -11.29
N LEU A 16 -10.00 -5.10 -10.98
CA LEU A 16 -9.42 -6.42 -11.24
C LEU A 16 -9.65 -7.44 -10.10
N HIS A 17 -10.34 -7.05 -9.02
CA HIS A 17 -10.46 -7.87 -7.81
C HIS A 17 -11.07 -9.27 -8.03
N THR A 18 -11.85 -9.47 -9.10
CA THR A 18 -12.41 -10.80 -9.41
C THR A 18 -11.32 -11.82 -9.72
N LYS A 19 -10.19 -11.39 -10.30
CA LYS A 19 -9.05 -12.26 -10.60
C LYS A 19 -8.35 -12.78 -9.35
N TRP A 20 -8.43 -12.03 -8.25
CA TRP A 20 -7.82 -12.43 -6.98
C TRP A 20 -8.43 -13.69 -6.39
N LEU A 21 -9.61 -14.10 -6.88
CA LEU A 21 -10.30 -15.32 -6.47
C LEU A 21 -10.06 -16.48 -7.45
N GLU A 22 -9.35 -16.23 -8.56
CA GLU A 22 -8.96 -17.27 -9.51
C GLU A 22 -7.85 -18.11 -8.89
N ASN A 23 -8.13 -19.41 -8.76
CA ASN A 23 -7.19 -20.36 -8.19
C ASN A 23 -6.31 -20.94 -9.31
N THR A 24 -5.12 -20.36 -9.46
CA THR A 24 -4.12 -20.77 -10.45
C THR A 24 -3.22 -21.91 -9.96
N ASP A 25 -3.07 -22.07 -8.65
CA ASP A 25 -2.09 -22.99 -8.02
C ASP A 25 -2.73 -24.22 -7.34
N GLY A 26 -4.06 -24.34 -7.38
CA GLY A 26 -4.82 -25.45 -6.77
C GLY A 26 -5.14 -25.27 -5.28
N GLU A 27 -4.58 -24.26 -4.63
CA GLU A 27 -4.81 -23.95 -3.21
C GLU A 27 -6.10 -23.15 -2.98
N PRO A 28 -6.92 -23.48 -1.97
CA PRO A 28 -8.15 -22.74 -1.71
C PRO A 28 -7.85 -21.29 -1.31
N VAL A 29 -8.77 -20.38 -1.61
CA VAL A 29 -8.71 -18.99 -1.15
C VAL A 29 -8.70 -18.95 0.38
N ASP A 30 -7.68 -18.30 0.98
CA ASP A 30 -7.53 -18.11 2.43
C ASP A 30 -7.59 -16.63 2.81
N PHE A 31 -8.58 -15.93 2.26
CA PHE A 31 -8.92 -14.58 2.65
C PHE A 31 -10.36 -14.27 2.24
N ASP A 32 -11.00 -13.36 2.97
CA ASP A 32 -12.24 -12.73 2.53
C ASP A 32 -11.91 -11.43 1.79
N VAL A 33 -12.83 -10.95 0.95
CA VAL A 33 -12.72 -9.71 0.18
C VAL A 33 -13.90 -8.80 0.51
N LEU A 34 -13.63 -7.61 1.04
CA LEU A 34 -14.58 -6.52 1.15
C LEU A 34 -14.39 -5.56 -0.02
N VAL A 35 -15.35 -5.59 -0.94
CA VAL A 35 -15.42 -4.70 -2.10
C VAL A 35 -16.17 -3.43 -1.69
N ALA A 36 -15.42 -2.39 -1.32
CA ALA A 36 -15.95 -1.06 -1.06
C ALA A 36 -16.02 -0.28 -2.38
N ALA A 37 -17.09 -0.50 -3.14
CA ALA A 37 -17.27 0.08 -4.46
C ALA A 37 -17.48 1.60 -4.40
N HIS A 38 -16.72 2.36 -5.19
CA HIS A 38 -16.91 3.81 -5.37
C HIS A 38 -17.71 4.15 -6.64
N HIS A 39 -17.95 3.16 -7.50
CA HIS A 39 -18.80 3.25 -8.68
C HIS A 39 -19.91 2.21 -8.60
N LYS A 40 -21.15 2.57 -8.96
CA LYS A 40 -22.32 1.66 -8.84
C LYS A 40 -22.15 0.39 -9.67
N ASP A 41 -21.53 0.49 -10.85
CA ASP A 41 -21.29 -0.66 -11.73
C ASP A 41 -20.35 -1.71 -11.14
N ALA A 42 -19.59 -1.37 -10.09
CA ALA A 42 -18.75 -2.34 -9.38
C ALA A 42 -19.52 -3.14 -8.32
N MET A 43 -20.77 -2.76 -7.99
CA MET A 43 -21.60 -3.48 -7.04
C MET A 43 -22.13 -4.78 -7.63
N LYS A 44 -22.05 -5.86 -6.85
CA LYS A 44 -22.65 -7.16 -7.14
C LYS A 44 -23.29 -7.73 -5.87
N ASN A 45 -23.92 -8.90 -5.98
CA ASN A 45 -24.39 -9.63 -4.80
C ASN A 45 -23.20 -10.27 -4.06
N ASP A 46 -23.30 -10.32 -2.74
CA ASP A 46 -22.38 -11.08 -1.90
C ASP A 46 -22.30 -12.54 -2.37
N SER A 47 -21.10 -13.10 -2.36
CA SER A 47 -20.89 -14.48 -2.78
C SER A 47 -19.63 -15.07 -2.17
N GLY A 48 -19.76 -16.24 -1.53
CA GLY A 48 -18.63 -16.94 -0.91
C GLY A 48 -17.81 -16.04 0.02
N HIS A 49 -16.56 -15.77 -0.40
CA HIS A 49 -15.59 -14.93 0.31
C HIS A 49 -15.76 -13.43 0.09
N VAL A 50 -16.72 -12.99 -0.74
CA VAL A 50 -16.83 -11.61 -1.21
C VAL A 50 -18.07 -10.93 -0.64
N LYS A 51 -17.86 -9.75 -0.06
CA LYS A 51 -18.93 -8.84 0.36
C LYS A 51 -18.83 -7.51 -0.37
N TYR A 52 -19.96 -6.94 -0.75
CA TYR A 52 -20.03 -5.65 -1.43
C TYR A 52 -20.69 -4.58 -0.56
N ILE A 53 -20.07 -3.40 -0.52
CA ILE A 53 -20.66 -2.19 0.06
C ILE A 53 -20.41 -1.02 -0.89
N PHE A 54 -21.39 -0.12 -0.99
CA PHE A 54 -21.26 1.07 -1.82
C PHE A 54 -20.83 2.26 -0.97
N ILE A 55 -19.61 2.77 -1.22
CA ILE A 55 -19.04 3.94 -0.53
C ILE A 55 -18.51 4.87 -1.63
N PRO A 56 -19.22 5.94 -2.00
CA PRO A 56 -18.73 6.90 -2.98
C PRO A 56 -17.55 7.71 -2.43
N GLY A 57 -16.93 8.51 -3.30
CA GLY A 57 -15.84 9.41 -2.91
C GLY A 57 -14.46 8.84 -3.22
N THR A 58 -13.45 9.58 -2.77
CA THR A 58 -12.04 9.35 -3.06
C THR A 58 -11.50 8.10 -2.35
N LYS A 59 -10.25 7.77 -2.63
CA LYS A 59 -9.60 6.55 -2.18
C LYS A 59 -9.38 6.55 -0.67
N VAL A 60 -8.67 7.55 -0.14
CA VAL A 60 -8.33 7.64 1.28
C VAL A 60 -9.57 7.91 2.12
N HIS A 61 -10.44 8.83 1.68
CA HIS A 61 -11.72 9.06 2.35
C HIS A 61 -12.59 7.80 2.40
N GLY A 62 -12.65 7.03 1.32
CA GLY A 62 -13.40 5.78 1.31
C GLY A 62 -12.83 4.74 2.28
N TRP A 63 -11.50 4.65 2.41
CA TRP A 63 -10.89 3.80 3.43
C TRP A 63 -11.18 4.28 4.85
N ASP A 64 -11.21 5.59 5.09
CA ASP A 64 -11.61 6.16 6.39
C ASP A 64 -13.02 5.69 6.79
N ILE A 65 -13.99 5.82 5.88
CA ILE A 65 -15.36 5.32 6.10
C ILE A 65 -15.37 3.82 6.36
N VAL A 66 -14.68 3.02 5.53
CA VAL A 66 -14.63 1.56 5.71
C VAL A 66 -14.06 1.19 7.08
N LEU A 67 -12.91 1.75 7.45
CA LEU A 67 -12.20 1.41 8.68
C LEU A 67 -12.94 1.89 9.94
N SER A 68 -13.68 2.99 9.85
CA SER A 68 -14.43 3.56 10.98
C SER A 68 -15.83 2.96 11.13
N GLU A 69 -16.62 2.90 10.07
CA GLU A 69 -18.03 2.46 10.12
C GLU A 69 -18.19 0.94 10.08
N HIS A 70 -17.20 0.20 9.57
CA HIS A 70 -17.21 -1.27 9.53
C HIS A 70 -16.18 -1.91 10.48
N HIS A 71 -15.75 -1.18 11.51
CA HIS A 71 -14.76 -1.65 12.49
C HIS A 71 -15.13 -3.01 13.11
N ASP A 72 -16.40 -3.24 13.45
CA ASP A 72 -16.83 -4.51 14.08
C ASP A 72 -16.64 -5.71 13.16
N PHE A 73 -16.83 -5.53 11.86
CA PHE A 73 -16.55 -6.58 10.88
C PHE A 73 -15.04 -6.77 10.72
N ILE A 74 -14.30 -5.68 10.54
CA ILE A 74 -12.86 -5.70 10.25
C ILE A 74 -12.03 -6.23 11.44
N SER A 75 -12.43 -5.90 12.66
CA SER A 75 -11.74 -6.30 13.91
C SER A 75 -11.74 -7.80 14.19
N THR A 76 -12.52 -8.58 13.42
CA THR A 76 -12.54 -10.04 13.50
C THR A 76 -11.44 -10.72 12.70
N TYR A 77 -10.67 -9.97 11.90
CA TYR A 77 -9.56 -10.47 11.11
C TYR A 77 -8.22 -10.15 11.79
N GLN A 78 -7.23 -11.00 11.58
CA GLN A 78 -5.88 -10.83 12.13
C GLN A 78 -4.97 -10.06 11.18
N ARG A 79 -5.21 -10.15 9.86
CA ARG A 79 -4.43 -9.46 8.82
C ARG A 79 -5.35 -8.81 7.80
N ILE A 80 -4.98 -7.61 7.39
CA ILE A 80 -5.80 -6.79 6.48
C ILE A 80 -4.90 -6.28 5.37
N ALA A 81 -5.32 -6.46 4.12
CA ALA A 81 -4.71 -5.81 2.97
C ALA A 81 -5.61 -4.70 2.45
N LEU A 82 -5.04 -3.55 2.11
CA LEU A 82 -5.72 -2.51 1.35
C LEU A 82 -5.12 -2.56 -0.05
N ILE A 83 -5.88 -2.96 -1.06
CA ILE A 83 -5.32 -3.19 -2.41
C ILE A 83 -6.06 -2.31 -3.41
N ASP A 84 -5.30 -1.65 -4.29
CA ASP A 84 -5.84 -0.84 -5.38
C ASP A 84 -6.58 -1.69 -6.41
N ASP A 85 -7.55 -1.07 -7.08
CA ASP A 85 -8.46 -1.77 -7.95
C ASP A 85 -7.84 -2.24 -9.27
N ASP A 86 -6.59 -1.84 -9.53
CA ASP A 86 -5.83 -2.06 -10.75
C ASP A 86 -4.57 -2.93 -10.55
N ILE A 87 -4.52 -3.65 -9.42
CA ILE A 87 -3.53 -4.68 -9.15
C ILE A 87 -3.95 -6.00 -9.79
N ASP A 88 -3.16 -6.48 -10.73
CA ASP A 88 -3.31 -7.81 -11.34
C ASP A 88 -2.54 -8.84 -10.49
N SER A 89 -3.27 -9.84 -10.01
CA SER A 89 -2.79 -10.92 -9.14
C SER A 89 -3.80 -12.07 -9.15
N ASP A 90 -3.43 -13.18 -8.52
CA ASP A 90 -4.28 -14.36 -8.29
C ASP A 90 -4.37 -14.73 -6.80
N ALA A 91 -5.20 -15.74 -6.49
CA ALA A 91 -5.41 -16.22 -5.13
C ALA A 91 -4.12 -16.80 -4.51
N GLY A 92 -3.37 -17.59 -5.27
CA GLY A 92 -2.14 -18.24 -4.80
C GLY A 92 -1.09 -17.24 -4.34
N THR A 93 -0.89 -16.17 -5.11
CA THR A 93 0.05 -15.10 -4.78
C THR A 93 -0.37 -14.32 -3.53
N LEU A 94 -1.65 -13.99 -3.40
CA LEU A 94 -2.15 -13.24 -2.24
C LEU A 94 -2.17 -14.09 -0.96
N ASN A 95 -2.52 -15.38 -1.06
CA ASN A 95 -2.38 -16.34 0.04
C ASN A 95 -0.92 -16.38 0.53
N ARG A 96 0.05 -16.51 -0.38
CA ARG A 96 1.48 -16.47 -0.03
C ARG A 96 1.86 -15.15 0.63
N CYS A 97 1.39 -14.00 0.13
CA CYS A 97 1.64 -12.70 0.77
C CYS A 97 1.20 -12.67 2.25
N PHE A 98 0.01 -13.18 2.57
CA PHE A 98 -0.46 -13.27 3.95
C PHE A 98 0.39 -14.24 4.78
N ALA A 99 0.76 -15.40 4.21
CA ALA A 99 1.61 -16.38 4.86
C ALA A 99 2.99 -15.81 5.22
N PHE A 100 3.68 -15.14 4.28
CA PHE A 100 4.96 -14.48 4.54
C PHE A 100 4.84 -13.42 5.64
N GLY A 101 3.77 -12.62 5.65
CA GLY A 101 3.49 -11.64 6.70
C GLY A 101 3.39 -12.28 8.09
N ARG A 102 2.65 -13.39 8.19
CA ARG A 102 2.52 -14.20 9.40
C ARG A 102 3.86 -14.80 9.83
N ASP A 103 4.48 -15.56 8.93
CA ASP A 103 5.57 -16.46 9.27
C ASP A 103 6.86 -15.69 9.60
N HIS A 104 7.03 -14.49 9.06
CA HIS A 104 8.12 -13.59 9.41
C HIS A 104 7.76 -12.54 10.48
N GLY A 105 6.54 -12.54 11.02
CA GLY A 105 6.10 -11.59 12.04
C GLY A 105 6.25 -10.13 11.59
N LEU A 106 5.67 -9.82 10.42
CA LEU A 106 5.67 -8.49 9.83
C LEU A 106 4.46 -7.69 10.29
N SER A 107 4.67 -6.39 10.53
CA SER A 107 3.61 -5.46 10.94
C SER A 107 2.96 -4.78 9.74
N ILE A 108 3.77 -4.41 8.74
CA ILE A 108 3.30 -3.83 7.48
C ILE A 108 4.15 -4.41 6.35
N TRP A 109 3.53 -4.86 5.27
CA TRP A 109 4.29 -5.35 4.12
C TRP A 109 3.56 -5.11 2.81
N GLN A 110 4.24 -5.36 1.71
CA GLN A 110 3.62 -5.42 0.38
C GLN A 110 4.30 -6.49 -0.47
N PRO A 111 3.62 -7.08 -1.46
CA PRO A 111 4.30 -7.77 -2.54
C PRO A 111 5.22 -6.81 -3.31
N SER A 112 6.22 -7.39 -3.94
CA SER A 112 6.99 -6.72 -4.98
C SER A 112 6.16 -6.50 -6.24
N LEU A 113 6.58 -5.56 -7.08
CA LEU A 113 5.99 -5.29 -8.37
C LEU A 113 6.76 -5.99 -9.48
N THR A 114 6.03 -6.50 -10.47
CA THR A 114 6.64 -6.98 -11.72
C THR A 114 7.40 -5.84 -12.38
N HIS A 115 8.40 -6.18 -13.19
CA HIS A 115 9.20 -5.16 -13.89
C HIS A 115 8.37 -4.32 -14.87
N ASP A 116 7.26 -4.84 -15.39
CA ASP A 116 6.37 -4.17 -16.34
C ASP A 116 5.21 -3.40 -15.69
N SER A 117 5.13 -3.39 -14.36
CA SER A 117 4.18 -2.58 -13.59
C SER A 117 4.31 -1.09 -13.89
N TYR A 118 3.36 -0.24 -13.52
CA TYR A 118 3.66 1.20 -13.32
C TYR A 118 4.22 1.39 -11.90
N ALA A 119 5.38 2.03 -11.73
CA ALA A 119 5.99 2.20 -10.41
C ALA A 119 6.61 3.59 -10.23
N THR A 120 6.34 4.22 -9.09
CA THR A 120 6.98 5.49 -8.69
C THR A 120 8.41 5.26 -8.20
N TYR A 121 8.59 4.21 -7.41
CA TYR A 121 9.84 3.91 -6.72
C TYR A 121 10.42 2.58 -7.22
N GLY A 122 11.67 2.60 -7.67
CA GLY A 122 12.37 1.36 -8.08
C GLY A 122 12.54 0.35 -6.93
N ALA A 123 12.39 0.80 -5.68
CA ALA A 123 12.41 -0.08 -4.51
C ALA A 123 11.26 -1.10 -4.50
N CYS A 124 10.10 -0.76 -5.07
CA CYS A 124 8.94 -1.66 -5.16
C CYS A 124 9.15 -2.82 -6.14
N LEU A 125 10.05 -2.68 -7.11
CA LEU A 125 10.28 -3.70 -8.13
C LEU A 125 10.88 -4.96 -7.53
N GLN A 126 10.50 -6.12 -8.10
CA GLN A 126 10.98 -7.42 -7.67
C GLN A 126 12.50 -7.51 -7.71
N ASN A 127 13.03 -8.13 -6.67
CA ASN A 127 14.39 -8.58 -6.62
C ASN A 127 14.44 -10.11 -6.45
N GLU A 128 14.66 -10.82 -7.56
CA GLU A 128 14.67 -12.30 -7.57
C GLU A 128 15.67 -12.94 -6.60
N ARG A 129 16.71 -12.21 -6.18
CA ARG A 129 17.70 -12.70 -5.20
C ARG A 129 17.09 -12.95 -3.82
N PHE A 130 16.04 -12.22 -3.47
CA PHE A 130 15.49 -12.22 -2.12
C PHE A 130 14.13 -12.91 -2.06
N LEU A 131 13.82 -13.46 -0.88
CA LEU A 131 12.45 -13.79 -0.47
C LEU A 131 11.73 -12.53 -0.02
N LEU A 132 12.39 -11.73 0.83
CA LEU A 132 11.88 -10.45 1.30
C LEU A 132 13.01 -9.48 1.64
N ARG A 133 12.68 -8.20 1.66
CA ARG A 133 13.55 -7.08 2.07
C ARG A 133 12.86 -6.30 3.18
N HIS A 134 13.48 -6.19 4.34
CA HIS A 134 13.01 -5.25 5.37
C HIS A 134 13.30 -3.82 4.92
N VAL A 135 12.28 -2.97 4.98
CA VAL A 135 12.32 -1.61 4.44
C VAL A 135 11.75 -0.60 5.42
N ASN A 136 12.11 0.67 5.23
CA ASN A 136 11.56 1.78 6.02
C ASN A 136 10.34 2.46 5.39
N HIS A 137 9.81 1.93 4.29
CA HIS A 137 8.61 2.46 3.62
C HIS A 137 7.83 1.33 2.92
N VAL A 138 6.51 1.47 2.87
CA VAL A 138 5.57 0.61 2.12
C VAL A 138 4.60 1.55 1.42
N GLU A 139 4.37 1.37 0.12
CA GLU A 139 3.51 2.21 -0.70
C GLU A 139 2.04 1.85 -0.51
N MET A 140 1.18 2.87 -0.61
CA MET A 140 -0.27 2.79 -0.39
C MET A 140 -1.04 1.88 -1.37
N MET A 141 -0.43 1.47 -2.50
CA MET A 141 -1.14 0.77 -3.58
C MET A 141 -1.51 -0.68 -3.28
N CYS A 142 -0.72 -1.39 -2.47
CA CYS A 142 -0.94 -2.79 -2.14
C CYS A 142 -0.35 -3.16 -0.76
N PRO A 143 -0.59 -2.37 0.31
CA PRO A 143 -0.13 -2.69 1.65
C PRO A 143 -0.96 -3.77 2.33
N PHE A 144 -0.29 -4.54 3.16
CA PHE A 144 -0.80 -5.54 4.07
C PHE A 144 -0.37 -5.16 5.48
N PHE A 145 -1.21 -5.46 6.46
CA PHE A 145 -1.04 -5.06 7.84
C PHE A 145 -1.38 -6.19 8.79
N GLU A 146 -0.67 -6.25 9.91
CA GLU A 146 -1.23 -6.80 11.14
C GLU A 146 -2.41 -5.91 11.58
N ALA A 147 -3.55 -6.51 11.92
CA ALA A 147 -4.77 -5.76 12.21
C ALA A 147 -4.63 -4.78 13.40
N SER A 148 -3.82 -5.15 14.40
CA SER A 148 -3.49 -4.27 15.54
C SER A 148 -2.76 -3.00 15.09
N VAL A 149 -1.83 -3.11 14.15
CA VAL A 149 -1.04 -2.00 13.60
C VAL A 149 -1.89 -1.12 12.69
N LEU A 150 -2.75 -1.71 11.85
CA LEU A 150 -3.69 -0.93 11.05
C LEU A 150 -4.65 -0.10 11.92
N ARG A 151 -5.05 -0.60 13.08
CA ARG A 151 -5.90 0.14 14.03
C ARG A 151 -5.19 1.40 14.56
N GLU A 152 -3.90 1.32 14.86
CA GLU A 152 -3.12 2.50 15.29
C GLU A 152 -2.90 3.51 14.15
N ILE A 153 -2.86 3.02 12.91
CA ILE A 153 -2.64 3.84 11.70
C ILE A 153 -3.94 4.45 11.18
N SER A 154 -5.10 3.84 11.42
CA SER A 154 -6.39 4.25 10.85
C SER A 154 -6.75 5.74 11.04
N PRO A 155 -6.37 6.43 12.15
CA PRO A 155 -6.64 7.86 12.28
C PRO A 155 -5.91 8.75 11.25
N LEU A 156 -4.93 8.22 10.50
CA LEU A 156 -4.32 8.96 9.39
C LEU A 156 -5.30 9.18 8.23
N PHE A 157 -6.18 8.21 7.99
CA PHE A 157 -7.12 8.27 6.86
C PHE A 157 -8.16 9.37 7.07
N SER A 158 -8.50 9.69 8.31
CA SER A 158 -9.43 10.78 8.67
C SER A 158 -8.84 12.19 8.53
N LEU A 159 -7.56 12.33 8.17
CA LEU A 159 -6.93 13.64 7.96
C LEU A 159 -7.32 14.28 6.63
N GLY A 160 -7.85 13.51 5.68
CA GLY A 160 -8.29 13.97 4.37
C GLY A 160 -7.16 14.19 3.36
N PHE A 161 -5.96 13.64 3.62
CA PHE A 161 -4.85 13.65 2.66
C PHE A 161 -4.96 12.43 1.73
N GLU A 162 -4.97 12.66 0.42
CA GLU A 162 -5.10 11.60 -0.58
C GLU A 162 -3.73 11.10 -1.08
N SER A 163 -2.64 11.63 -0.52
CA SER A 163 -1.28 11.13 -0.73
C SER A 163 -0.37 11.36 0.49
N GLY A 164 0.72 10.60 0.57
CA GLY A 164 1.78 10.81 1.55
C GLY A 164 1.52 10.25 2.95
N ILE A 165 0.30 9.82 3.29
CA ILE A 165 0.04 9.18 4.61
C ILE A 165 0.85 7.90 4.80
N ASP A 166 1.20 7.22 3.70
CA ASP A 166 2.04 6.02 3.68
C ASP A 166 3.48 6.28 4.12
N LEU A 167 3.97 7.52 4.00
CA LEU A 167 5.31 7.94 4.47
C LEU A 167 5.46 7.89 5.99
N VAL A 168 4.35 7.81 6.72
CA VAL A 168 4.33 7.79 8.19
C VAL A 168 4.19 6.37 8.74
N TRP A 169 3.59 5.44 7.98
CA TRP A 169 3.20 4.11 8.44
C TRP A 169 4.34 3.32 9.07
N CYS A 170 5.48 3.24 8.37
CA CYS A 170 6.62 2.47 8.85
C CYS A 170 7.28 3.09 10.09
N SER A 171 7.12 4.39 10.33
CA SER A 171 7.57 5.03 11.58
C SER A 171 6.65 4.68 12.74
N ILE A 172 5.32 4.66 12.52
CA ILE A 172 4.35 4.22 13.54
C ILE A 172 4.60 2.74 13.87
N ALA A 173 4.75 1.88 12.86
CA ALA A 173 5.09 0.48 13.08
C ALA A 173 6.41 0.32 13.86
N ARG A 174 7.43 1.13 13.57
CA ARG A 174 8.70 1.11 14.30
C ARG A 174 8.54 1.50 15.78
N ASP A 175 7.75 2.53 16.07
CA ASP A 175 7.45 2.93 17.46
C ASP A 175 6.70 1.83 18.22
N LEU A 176 5.90 1.02 17.53
CA LEU A 176 5.22 -0.18 18.05
C LEU A 176 6.15 -1.40 18.19
N GLY A 177 7.44 -1.29 17.84
CA GLY A 177 8.39 -2.42 17.82
C GLY A 177 8.23 -3.36 16.62
N GLY A 178 7.41 -2.97 15.64
CA GLY A 178 7.10 -3.73 14.43
C GLY A 178 8.16 -3.63 13.34
N ARG A 179 7.99 -4.45 12.31
CA ARG A 179 8.87 -4.52 11.13
C ARG A 179 8.08 -4.37 9.84
N CYS A 180 8.71 -3.73 8.85
CA CYS A 180 8.11 -3.54 7.54
C CYS A 180 8.93 -4.21 6.43
N ALA A 181 8.27 -4.76 5.41
CA ALA A 181 8.97 -5.46 4.33
C ALA A 181 8.31 -5.35 2.94
N ILE A 182 9.12 -5.54 1.90
CA ILE A 182 8.67 -5.93 0.56
C ILE A 182 8.95 -7.42 0.39
N ILE A 183 7.95 -8.19 -0.02
CA ILE A 183 8.10 -9.62 -0.29
C ILE A 183 8.41 -9.80 -1.78
N ASP A 184 9.61 -10.25 -2.10
CA ASP A 184 10.03 -10.54 -3.48
C ASP A 184 9.63 -11.94 -3.95
N ALA A 185 9.25 -12.82 -3.02
CA ALA A 185 8.68 -14.14 -3.30
C ALA A 185 7.23 -14.08 -3.82
N CYS A 186 6.56 -12.94 -3.64
CA CYS A 186 5.24 -12.67 -4.17
C CYS A 186 5.30 -11.42 -5.05
N THR A 187 4.74 -11.49 -6.24
CA THR A 187 4.85 -10.40 -7.21
C THR A 187 3.52 -10.12 -7.86
N VAL A 188 3.12 -8.85 -7.90
CA VAL A 188 1.87 -8.38 -8.50
C VAL A 188 2.15 -7.36 -9.59
N THR A 189 1.19 -7.13 -10.48
CA THR A 189 1.33 -6.13 -11.55
C THR A 189 0.45 -4.91 -11.32
N HIS A 190 1.03 -3.72 -11.27
CA HIS A 190 0.27 -2.47 -11.25
C HIS A 190 -0.05 -2.03 -12.69
N THR A 191 -1.32 -2.05 -13.06
CA THR A 191 -1.72 -1.99 -14.48
C THR A 191 -2.00 -0.59 -15.02
N LYS A 192 -2.17 0.43 -14.17
CA LYS A 192 -2.45 1.81 -14.59
C LYS A 192 -1.35 2.79 -14.14
N PRO A 193 -1.16 3.90 -14.86
CA PRO A 193 -0.17 4.91 -14.50
C PRO A 193 -0.49 5.58 -13.17
N VAL A 194 0.55 5.78 -12.36
CA VAL A 194 0.48 6.58 -11.14
C VAL A 194 -0.02 7.99 -11.49
N GLY A 195 -1.08 8.40 -10.82
CA GLY A 195 -1.73 9.69 -11.04
C GLY A 195 -2.56 9.80 -12.32
N GLY A 196 -2.83 8.70 -13.02
CA GLY A 196 -3.85 8.66 -14.08
C GLY A 196 -5.25 9.01 -13.59
N GLN A 197 -5.49 8.93 -12.28
CA GLN A 197 -6.76 9.24 -11.62
C GLN A 197 -6.68 10.44 -10.66
N LYS A 198 -5.72 11.38 -10.84
CA LYS A 198 -5.53 12.57 -9.98
C LYS A 198 -6.85 13.25 -9.57
N GLN A 199 -7.71 13.56 -10.54
CA GLN A 199 -8.99 14.25 -10.29
C GLN A 199 -9.96 13.40 -9.46
N LEU A 200 -10.05 12.09 -9.74
CA LEU A 200 -10.87 11.15 -8.98
C LEU A 200 -10.34 10.93 -7.56
N ASN A 201 -9.04 11.12 -7.35
CA ASN A 201 -8.37 11.07 -6.05
C ASN A 201 -8.34 12.45 -5.36
N GLY A 202 -9.22 13.39 -5.74
CA GLY A 202 -9.38 14.67 -5.05
C GLY A 202 -8.35 15.77 -5.40
N PHE A 203 -7.42 15.52 -6.34
CA PHE A 203 -6.43 16.51 -6.77
C PHE A 203 -7.00 17.43 -7.86
N ILE A 204 -7.94 18.30 -7.47
CA ILE A 204 -8.48 19.39 -8.31
C ILE A 204 -7.82 20.69 -7.86
N GLY A 205 -6.90 21.23 -8.67
CA GLY A 205 -6.17 22.46 -8.34
C GLY A 205 -5.10 22.32 -7.23
N LYS A 206 -4.71 21.08 -6.89
CA LYS A 206 -3.72 20.74 -5.86
C LYS A 206 -2.74 19.68 -6.37
N ASN A 207 -1.49 19.73 -5.92
CA ASN A 207 -0.48 18.72 -6.23
C ASN A 207 -0.37 17.65 -5.14
N TYR A 208 0.19 16.48 -5.48
CA TYR A 208 0.46 15.41 -4.50
C TYR A 208 1.41 15.89 -3.41
N GLU A 209 2.39 16.68 -3.82
CA GLU A 209 3.42 17.24 -2.95
C GLU A 209 2.84 18.11 -1.85
N ASP A 210 1.69 18.77 -2.07
CA ASP A 210 1.06 19.61 -1.06
C ASP A 210 0.58 18.78 0.14
N ASP A 211 -0.08 17.65 -0.11
CA ASP A 211 -0.46 16.69 0.94
C ASP A 211 0.76 16.10 1.63
N ILE A 212 1.76 15.69 0.84
CA ILE A 212 3.01 15.09 1.34
C ILE A 212 3.72 16.06 2.30
N PHE A 213 3.87 17.32 1.93
CA PHE A 213 4.52 18.30 2.81
C PHE A 213 3.68 18.58 4.07
N GLU A 214 2.35 18.61 3.96
CA GLU A 214 1.49 18.84 5.10
C GLU A 214 1.53 17.68 6.10
N ILE A 215 1.43 16.43 5.64
CA ILE A 215 1.49 15.27 6.53
C ILE A 215 2.88 15.12 7.17
N LEU A 216 3.95 15.31 6.40
CA LEU A 216 5.31 15.28 6.94
C LEU A 216 5.51 16.38 8.00
N ARG A 217 4.97 17.58 7.79
CA ARG A 217 4.99 18.67 8.78
C ARG A 217 4.21 18.32 10.05
N LEU A 218 3.03 17.71 9.93
CA LEU A 218 2.23 17.27 11.08
C LEU A 218 2.96 16.25 11.96
N PHE A 219 3.78 15.40 11.33
CA PHE A 219 4.56 14.38 12.02
C PHE A 219 6.00 14.81 12.35
N ASP A 220 6.40 16.05 12.04
CA ASP A 220 7.77 16.54 12.16
C ASP A 220 8.79 15.58 11.51
N MET A 221 8.48 15.20 10.26
CA MET A 221 9.26 14.28 9.45
C MET A 221 9.83 15.02 8.23
N LYS A 222 11.06 14.67 7.85
CA LYS A 222 11.55 14.93 6.49
C LYS A 222 11.03 13.85 5.55
N TRP A 223 11.01 14.14 4.26
CA TRP A 223 10.69 13.12 3.25
C TRP A 223 11.70 11.96 3.33
N PRO A 224 11.28 10.74 3.72
CA PRO A 224 12.17 9.61 3.86
C PRO A 224 12.74 9.17 2.50
N SER A 225 13.98 8.68 2.51
CA SER A 225 14.48 7.83 1.41
C SER A 225 13.98 6.41 1.61
N TRP A 226 13.77 5.68 0.52
CA TRP A 226 13.35 4.28 0.60
C TRP A 226 14.57 3.37 0.59
N VAL A 227 14.87 2.76 1.74
CA VAL A 227 16.08 1.98 1.99
C VAL A 227 15.69 0.58 2.46
N ALA A 228 16.37 -0.44 1.91
CA ALA A 228 16.30 -1.80 2.43
C ALA A 228 17.38 -1.96 3.53
N GLU A 229 16.95 -2.29 4.75
CA GLU A 229 17.83 -2.40 5.91
C GLU A 229 18.51 -3.76 5.96
N THR A 230 17.71 -4.81 5.77
CA THR A 230 18.15 -6.20 5.72
C THR A 230 17.31 -6.96 4.70
N ALA A 231 17.73 -8.15 4.29
CA ALA A 231 16.93 -9.02 3.42
C ALA A 231 17.12 -10.49 3.81
N ILE A 232 16.17 -11.33 3.41
CA ILE A 232 16.31 -12.79 3.46
C ILE A 232 16.45 -13.26 2.02
N ASP A 233 17.52 -14.00 1.71
CA ASP A 233 17.72 -14.54 0.37
C ASP A 233 16.96 -15.84 0.11
N ARG A 234 16.96 -16.33 -1.14
CA ARG A 234 16.28 -17.58 -1.54
C ARG A 234 16.82 -18.84 -0.86
N ALA A 235 17.95 -18.74 -0.16
CA ALA A 235 18.54 -19.81 0.63
C ALA A 235 18.36 -19.57 2.14
N ASP A 236 17.40 -18.72 2.53
CA ASP A 236 17.03 -18.36 3.90
C ASP A 236 18.16 -17.69 4.72
N ASN A 237 19.17 -17.12 4.05
CA ASN A 237 20.22 -16.39 4.74
C ASN A 237 19.80 -14.94 4.99
N THR A 238 20.06 -14.44 6.19
CA THR A 238 19.85 -13.03 6.51
C THR A 238 21.04 -12.19 6.03
N ILE A 239 20.75 -11.20 5.19
CA ILE A 239 21.71 -10.25 4.63
C ILE A 239 21.57 -8.93 5.37
N HIS A 240 22.59 -8.56 6.14
CA HIS A 240 22.54 -7.43 7.07
C HIS A 240 23.12 -6.11 6.54
N THR A 241 24.00 -6.12 5.52
CA THR A 241 24.72 -4.88 5.12
C THR A 241 25.19 -4.85 3.67
N GLY A 242 25.18 -3.65 3.09
CA GLY A 242 26.20 -3.21 2.14
C GLY A 242 25.96 -3.51 0.66
N ILE A 243 27.06 -3.59 -0.10
CA ILE A 243 27.13 -3.78 -1.56
C ILE A 243 26.31 -4.98 -2.06
N SER A 244 26.10 -6.02 -1.26
CA SER A 244 25.30 -7.21 -1.60
C SER A 244 23.80 -6.93 -1.73
N LEU A 245 23.24 -6.08 -0.86
CA LEU A 245 21.89 -5.51 -1.00
C LEU A 245 21.85 -4.48 -2.16
N ARG A 246 22.97 -3.80 -2.45
CA ARG A 246 23.07 -2.60 -3.30
C ARG A 246 23.50 -2.83 -4.76
N LEU A 247 24.13 -3.97 -5.11
CA LEU A 247 24.56 -4.36 -6.48
C LEU A 247 23.55 -5.25 -7.22
N SER A 248 22.48 -5.65 -6.54
CA SER A 248 21.34 -6.32 -7.16
C SER A 248 20.60 -5.52 -8.27
N PRO A 249 20.71 -4.17 -8.39
CA PRO A 249 20.09 -3.47 -9.51
C PRO A 249 20.76 -3.72 -10.86
N THR A 250 21.87 -4.46 -10.96
CA THR A 250 22.44 -4.85 -12.28
C THR A 250 21.44 -5.70 -13.07
N ARG A 251 20.59 -6.49 -12.40
CA ARG A 251 19.48 -7.19 -13.05
C ARG A 251 18.30 -6.25 -13.37
N LEU A 252 18.01 -5.23 -12.54
CA LEU A 252 17.10 -4.12 -12.90
C LEU A 252 17.57 -3.36 -14.16
N LEU A 253 18.89 -3.20 -14.33
CA LEU A 253 19.51 -2.59 -15.51
C LEU A 253 19.40 -3.50 -16.74
N LEU A 254 19.50 -4.83 -16.58
CA LEU A 254 19.33 -5.81 -17.65
C LEU A 254 17.86 -5.97 -18.06
N THR A 255 16.92 -5.84 -17.12
CA THR A 255 15.48 -5.80 -17.39
C THR A 255 14.98 -4.38 -17.70
N PHE A 256 15.87 -3.43 -18.00
CA PHE A 256 15.51 -2.05 -18.38
C PHE A 256 14.59 -1.98 -19.62
N HIS A 257 14.60 -3.02 -20.46
CA HIS A 257 13.65 -3.16 -21.56
C HIS A 257 12.24 -3.60 -21.12
N LEU A 258 12.15 -4.33 -20.00
CA LEU A 258 10.91 -4.79 -19.35
C LEU A 258 10.42 -3.83 -18.26
N ALA A 259 11.22 -2.82 -17.91
CA ALA A 259 11.01 -1.82 -16.85
C ALA A 259 9.71 -1.01 -17.03
N PRO A 260 9.22 -0.33 -15.96
CA PRO A 260 7.79 -0.10 -15.76
C PRO A 260 7.12 0.63 -16.91
N LYS A 261 5.86 0.31 -17.20
CA LYS A 261 5.09 1.03 -18.23
C LYS A 261 5.23 2.56 -17.99
N GLY A 262 5.56 3.31 -19.04
CA GLY A 262 5.91 4.74 -18.94
C GLY A 262 7.09 5.15 -19.84
N THR A 263 7.49 6.43 -19.76
CA THR A 263 8.58 6.97 -20.59
C THR A 263 9.94 6.40 -20.15
N ARG A 264 10.89 6.26 -21.09
CA ARG A 264 12.28 5.80 -20.77
C ARG A 264 12.95 6.67 -19.71
N LEU A 265 12.65 7.97 -19.69
CA LEU A 265 13.22 8.92 -18.73
C LEU A 265 12.73 8.67 -17.30
N LEU A 266 11.41 8.43 -17.12
CA LEU A 266 10.84 8.12 -15.80
C LEU A 266 11.43 6.82 -15.23
N ARG A 267 11.62 5.81 -16.08
CA ARG A 267 12.26 4.54 -15.71
C ARG A 267 13.70 4.72 -15.25
N LEU A 268 14.50 5.46 -16.01
CA LEU A 268 15.89 5.74 -15.65
C LEU A 268 15.96 6.52 -14.34
N LYS A 269 15.09 7.50 -14.14
CA LYS A 269 15.01 8.26 -12.89
C LYS A 269 14.70 7.35 -11.70
N ALA A 270 13.66 6.52 -11.77
CA ALA A 270 13.27 5.62 -10.68
C ALA A 270 14.40 4.63 -10.30
N LEU A 271 15.11 4.10 -11.31
CA LEU A 271 16.27 3.24 -11.11
C LEU A 271 17.44 3.99 -10.46
N LEU A 272 17.81 5.15 -10.98
CA LEU A 272 18.91 5.96 -10.44
C LEU A 272 18.61 6.44 -9.02
N ASP A 273 17.37 6.83 -8.74
CA ASP A 273 16.93 7.18 -7.39
C ASP A 273 17.00 5.99 -6.45
N HIS A 274 16.55 4.81 -6.89
CA HIS A 274 16.70 3.58 -6.12
C HIS A 274 18.18 3.29 -5.80
N ILE A 275 19.05 3.27 -6.80
CA ILE A 275 20.50 3.05 -6.63
C ILE A 275 21.08 4.07 -5.65
N ARG A 276 20.75 5.35 -5.82
CA ARG A 276 21.21 6.45 -4.95
C ARG A 276 20.74 6.26 -3.51
N HIS A 277 19.48 5.88 -3.31
CA HIS A 277 18.91 5.66 -1.98
C HIS A 277 19.59 4.47 -1.30
N GLN A 278 19.76 3.35 -1.99
CA GLN A 278 20.39 2.16 -1.41
C GLN A 278 21.89 2.37 -1.12
N LEU A 279 22.62 3.10 -1.97
CA LEU A 279 24.07 3.32 -1.81
C LEU A 279 24.43 4.40 -0.78
N PHE A 280 23.67 5.50 -0.74
CA PHE A 280 24.10 6.73 -0.07
C PHE A 280 23.16 7.22 1.04
N ARG A 281 22.04 6.54 1.29
CA ARG A 281 21.09 6.93 2.34
C ARG A 281 21.05 5.89 3.46
N GLN A 282 20.66 6.37 4.63
CA GLN A 282 20.34 5.54 5.78
C GLN A 282 18.81 5.47 5.92
N PRO A 283 18.25 4.36 6.44
CA PRO A 283 16.84 4.31 6.76
C PRO A 283 16.49 5.44 7.73
N TYR A 284 15.35 6.07 7.50
CA TYR A 284 14.84 7.15 8.34
C TYR A 284 13.46 6.80 8.86
N TYR A 285 13.28 7.01 10.16
CA TYR A 285 12.01 6.89 10.88
C TYR A 285 11.76 8.20 11.63
N GLY A 286 10.52 8.67 11.60
CA GLY A 286 10.07 9.78 12.42
C GLY A 286 10.17 9.45 13.92
N LYS A 287 10.25 10.47 14.77
CA LYS A 287 10.27 10.29 16.23
C LYS A 287 8.88 10.54 16.83
N SER A 288 8.52 9.72 17.82
CA SER A 288 7.27 9.85 18.59
C SER A 288 6.04 9.91 17.67
N THR A 289 6.07 9.17 16.57
CA THR A 289 4.98 9.14 15.59
C THR A 289 3.73 8.48 16.16
N LEU A 290 3.89 7.45 17.00
CA LEU A 290 2.78 6.83 17.75
C LEU A 290 2.10 7.82 18.71
N GLU A 291 2.88 8.64 19.42
CA GLU A 291 2.32 9.69 20.27
C GLU A 291 1.56 10.73 19.43
N LYS A 292 2.13 11.16 18.31
CA LYS A 292 1.51 12.16 17.42
C LYS A 292 0.21 11.66 16.80
N ILE A 293 0.14 10.40 16.35
CA ILE A 293 -1.09 9.82 15.80
C ILE A 293 -2.19 9.67 16.86
N SER A 294 -1.83 9.32 18.10
CA SER A 294 -2.82 9.23 19.21
C SER A 294 -3.53 10.56 19.48
N ARG A 295 -2.88 11.70 19.17
CA ARG A 295 -3.46 13.04 19.28
C ARG A 295 -4.40 13.36 18.13
N VAL A 296 -4.19 12.74 16.96
CA VAL A 296 -5.10 12.86 15.81
C VAL A 296 -6.41 12.15 16.10
N GLY A 297 -6.36 10.91 16.60
CA GLY A 297 -7.56 10.13 16.95
C GLY A 297 -8.43 10.74 18.06
N LYS A 298 -7.91 11.69 18.83
CA LYS A 298 -8.66 12.45 19.86
C LYS A 298 -9.29 13.75 19.35
N ARG A 299 -8.99 14.18 18.12
CA ARG A 299 -9.62 15.38 17.55
C ARG A 299 -11.00 15.00 17.01
N PRO A 300 -12.06 15.80 17.28
CA PRO A 300 -13.33 15.58 16.61
C PRO A 300 -13.12 15.70 15.09
N PRO A 301 -13.83 14.89 14.28
CA PRO A 301 -13.72 14.97 12.83
C PRO A 301 -13.99 16.41 12.40
N LYS A 302 -13.12 16.97 11.54
CA LYS A 302 -13.41 18.27 10.93
C LYS A 302 -14.72 18.12 10.18
N ALA A 303 -15.73 18.90 10.57
CA ALA A 303 -16.95 19.02 9.78
C ALA A 303 -16.54 19.40 8.36
N ILE A 304 -16.80 18.51 7.40
CA ILE A 304 -16.66 18.82 5.98
C ILE A 304 -17.59 20.01 5.76
N SER A 305 -17.04 21.16 5.35
CA SER A 305 -17.88 22.29 4.97
C SER A 305 -18.71 21.83 3.77
N THR A 306 -19.97 21.54 3.99
CA THR A 306 -20.97 21.40 2.95
C THR A 306 -20.95 22.69 2.15
N LEU A 307 -20.29 22.67 0.99
CA LEU A 307 -20.56 23.64 -0.05
C LEU A 307 -22.02 23.44 -0.43
N THR A 308 -22.88 24.24 0.20
CA THR A 308 -24.26 24.45 -0.23
C THR A 308 -24.19 24.93 -1.67
N HIS A 309 -24.41 24.03 -2.62
CA HIS A 309 -24.83 24.41 -3.96
C HIS A 309 -26.18 25.10 -3.81
N THR A 310 -26.16 26.43 -3.82
CA THR A 310 -27.35 27.24 -4.04
C THR A 310 -27.90 26.87 -5.41
N ALA A 311 -29.07 26.21 -5.39
CA ALA A 311 -29.95 26.12 -6.53
C ALA A 311 -30.32 27.55 -6.93
N HIS A 312 -29.83 27.99 -8.10
CA HIS A 312 -30.43 29.10 -8.80
C HIS A 312 -31.42 28.54 -9.81
N THR A 313 -32.68 28.73 -9.46
CA THR A 313 -33.86 28.68 -10.30
C THR A 313 -33.72 29.70 -11.44
N ILE A 314 -33.85 29.22 -12.69
CA ILE A 314 -34.68 29.67 -13.83
C ILE A 314 -34.02 29.15 -15.11
#